data_AF-A0A1I2G923-F1
#
_entry.id   AF-A0A1I2G923-F1
#
_cell.length_a   1.000
_cell.length_b   1.000
_cell.length_c   1.000
_cell.angle_alpha   90.00
_cell.angle_beta   90.00
_cell.angle_gamma   90.00
#
_symmetry.space_group_name_H-M   'P 1'
#
loop_
_entity.id
_entity.type
_entity.pdbx_description
1 polymer ?
#
loop_
_entity_poly.entity_id
_entity_poly.type
_entity_poly.pdbx_seq_one_letter_code
_entity_poly.pdbx_strand_id
1 'polypeptide(L)' 'MGCVAQVTPFLNAATNIQSWEVDIQHPEKVLTVKGDIDKKQLIQLIEKAGFKAREN' A
#
# COMPACT_ATOMS: atom_id res chain seq x y z
N MET A 1 8.83 -8.35 -13.01
CA MET A 1 7.84 -7.27 -12.77
C MET A 1 7.52 -7.29 -11.28
N GLY A 2 7.83 -6.23 -10.53
CA GLY A 2 7.76 -6.29 -9.05
C GLY A 2 7.30 -4.98 -8.43
N CYS A 3 6.06 -4.56 -8.71
CA CYS A 3 5.46 -3.44 -7.96
C CYS A 3 5.02 -3.88 -6.57
N VAL A 4 4.41 -5.05 -6.46
CA VAL A 4 3.90 -5.60 -5.19
C VAL A 4 5.06 -5.96 -4.25
N ALA A 5 6.13 -6.57 -4.76
CA ALA A 5 7.28 -6.98 -3.96
C ALA A 5 7.99 -5.79 -3.27
N GLN A 6 7.94 -4.59 -3.88
CA GLN A 6 8.55 -3.40 -3.29
C GLN A 6 7.71 -2.79 -2.17
N VAL A 7 6.37 -2.81 -2.27
CA VAL A 7 5.48 -2.27 -1.19
C VAL A 7 5.26 -3.26 -0.04
N THR A 8 5.39 -4.56 -0.32
CA THR A 8 5.23 -5.66 0.64
C THR A 8 5.98 -5.45 1.97
N PRO A 9 7.29 -5.17 2.00
CA PRO A 9 8.01 -5.01 3.26
C PRO A 9 7.57 -3.78 4.04
N PHE A 10 7.17 -2.69 3.37
CA PHE A 10 6.67 -1.49 4.05
C PHE A 10 5.31 -1.75 4.70
N LEU A 11 4.41 -2.43 3.99
CA LEU A 11 3.08 -2.77 4.50
C LEU A 11 3.15 -3.80 5.63
N ASN A 12 4.03 -4.79 5.54
CA ASN A 12 4.25 -5.76 6.62
C ASN A 12 4.94 -5.16 7.84
N ALA A 13 5.75 -4.11 7.67
CA ALA A 13 6.39 -3.40 8.78
C ALA A 13 5.43 -2.48 9.56
N ALA A 14 4.27 -2.13 8.97
CA ALA A 14 3.28 -1.31 9.62
C ALA A 14 2.45 -2.14 10.61
N THR A 15 2.71 -1.96 11.92
CA THR A 15 1.99 -2.66 13.00
C THR A 15 0.50 -2.31 13.08
N ASN A 16 0.12 -1.18 12.49
CA ASN A 16 -1.24 -0.67 12.39
C ASN A 16 -2.00 -1.19 11.16
N ILE A 17 -1.36 -1.98 10.28
CA ILE A 17 -2.02 -2.69 9.18
C ILE A 17 -2.37 -4.10 9.65
N GLN A 18 -3.66 -4.44 9.63
CA GLN A 18 -4.13 -5.80 9.93
C GLN A 18 -4.03 -6.70 8.70
N SER A 19 -4.37 -6.18 7.52
CA SER A 19 -4.32 -6.93 6.26
C SER A 19 -4.20 -5.95 5.09
N TRP A 20 -3.60 -6.39 3.99
CA TRP A 20 -3.54 -5.61 2.76
C TRP A 20 -3.60 -6.53 1.55
N GLU A 21 -4.13 -6.02 0.45
CA GLU A 21 -4.27 -6.74 -0.82
C GLU A 21 -4.04 -5.78 -1.97
N VAL A 22 -3.26 -6.20 -2.96
CA VAL A 22 -3.10 -5.45 -4.21
C VAL A 22 -3.86 -6.19 -5.29
N ASP A 23 -4.88 -5.53 -5.83
CA ASP A 23 -5.60 -6.04 -6.97
C ASP A 23 -4.83 -5.74 -8.26
N ILE A 24 -4.06 -6.72 -8.71
CA ILE A 24 -3.32 -6.67 -9.98
C ILE A 24 -4.19 -7.01 -11.20
N GLN A 25 -5.44 -7.45 -10.99
CA GLN A 25 -6.39 -7.69 -12.06
C GLN A 25 -7.03 -6.37 -12.52
N HIS A 26 -7.16 -5.40 -11.61
CA HIS A 26 -7.52 -4.04 -11.96
C HIS A 26 -6.39 -3.33 -12.73
N PRO A 27 -6.69 -2.66 -13.86
CA PRO A 27 -5.69 -1.93 -14.64
C PRO A 27 -5.01 -0.81 -13.84
N GLU A 28 -5.69 -0.30 -12.81
CA GLU A 28 -5.21 0.75 -11.93
C GLU A 28 -4.38 0.25 -10.74
N LYS A 29 -4.29 -1.08 -10.54
CA LYS A 29 -3.55 -1.72 -9.45
C LYS A 29 -3.93 -1.17 -8.08
N VAL A 30 -5.17 -1.43 -7.68
CA VAL A 30 -5.75 -0.89 -6.45
C VAL A 30 -5.15 -1.59 -5.24
N LEU A 31 -4.59 -0.82 -4.30
CA LEU A 31 -4.16 -1.32 -3.00
C LEU A 31 -5.27 -1.10 -1.97
N THR A 32 -5.77 -2.20 -1.40
CA THR A 32 -6.73 -2.19 -0.30
C THR A 32 -6.01 -2.50 1.00
N VAL A 33 -6.15 -1.65 2.01
CA VAL A 33 -5.55 -1.83 3.33
C VAL A 33 -6.64 -1.84 4.39
N LYS A 34 -6.59 -2.81 5.29
CA LYS A 34 -7.45 -2.93 6.48
C LYS A 34 -6.59 -2.78 7.71
N GLY A 35 -6.95 -1.87 8.60
CA GLY A 35 -6.24 -1.60 9.83
C GLY A 35 -6.53 -0.20 10.36
N ASP A 36 -5.87 0.13 11.46
CA ASP A 36 -5.97 1.44 12.12
C ASP A 36 -4.85 2.36 11.57
N ILE A 37 -4.84 2.53 10.25
CA ILE A 37 -3.86 3.37 9.56
C ILE A 37 -4.54 4.57 8.93
N ASP A 38 -3.97 5.74 9.22
CA ASP A 38 -4.46 6.99 8.67
C ASP A 38 -4.09 7.09 7.18
N LYS A 39 -4.95 7.69 6.35
CA LYS A 39 -4.70 7.80 4.90
C LYS A 39 -3.36 8.48 4.62
N LYS A 40 -3.01 9.51 5.40
CA LYS A 40 -1.72 10.21 5.28
C LYS A 40 -0.54 9.28 5.55
N GLN A 41 -0.62 8.46 6.60
CA GLN A 41 0.43 7.50 6.93
C GLN A 41 0.58 6.46 5.83
N LEU A 42 -0.54 5.97 5.31
CA LEU A 42 -0.54 5.02 4.20
C LEU A 42 0.13 5.62 2.96
N ILE A 43 -0.23 6.86 2.56
CA ILE A 43 0.38 7.55 1.42
C ILE A 43 1.90 7.67 1.61
N GLN A 44 2.37 8.13 2.79
CA GLN A 44 3.81 8.26 3.05
C GLN A 44 4.55 6.92 2.96
N LEU A 45 3.90 5.84 3.40
CA LEU A 45 4.48 4.51 3.41
C LEU A 45 4.61 3.94 1.98
N ILE A 46 3.64 4.24 1.12
CA ILE A 46 3.67 3.92 -0.31
C ILE A 46 4.69 4.79 -1.06
N GLU A 47 4.82 6.08 -0.70
CA GLU A 47 5.85 6.98 -1.23
C GLU A 47 7.26 6.53 -0.86
N LYS A 48 7.47 6.06 0.38
CA LYS A 48 8.75 5.47 0.82
C LYS A 48 9.11 4.20 0.04
N ALA A 49 8.11 3.46 -0.42
CA ALA A 49 8.30 2.31 -1.28
C ALA A 49 8.58 2.70 -2.75
N GLY A 50 8.58 4.00 -3.09
CA GLY A 50 8.83 4.51 -4.43
C GLY A 50 7.58 4.63 -5.31
N PHE A 51 6.38 4.57 -4.73
CA PHE A 51 5.10 4.64 -5.46
C PHE A 51 4.33 5.90 -5.09
N LYS A 52 3.53 6.42 -6.02
CA LYS A 52 2.64 7.56 -5.75
C LYS A 52 1.23 7.07 -5.49
N ALA A 53 0.74 7.26 -4.26
CA ALA A 53 -0.67 7.13 -3.94
C ALA A 53 -1.38 8.46 -4.18
N ARG A 54 -2.56 8.45 -4.77
CA ARG A 54 -3.45 9.63 -4.90
C ARG A 54 -4.78 9.30 -4.26
N GLU A 55 -5.31 10.25 -3.48
CA GLU A 55 -6.69 10.19 -2.99
C GLU A 55 -7.59 10.72 -4.11
N ASN A 56 -8.62 9.96 -4.49
CA ASN A 56 -9.59 10.33 -5.52
C ASN A 56 -11.01 10.18 -4.98
#